data_AF-A0A8S8YA30-F1
#
_entry.id   AF-A0A8S8YA30-F1
#
_cell.length_a   1.000
_cell.length_b   1.000
_cell.length_c   1.000
_cell.angle_alpha   90.00
_cell.angle_beta   90.00
_cell.angle_gamma   90.00
#
_symmetry.space_group_name_H-M   'P 1'
#
loop_
_entity.id
_entity.type
_entity.pdbx_description
1 polymer ?
#
loop_
_entity_poly.entity_id
_entity_poly.type
_entity_poly.pdbx_seq_one_letter_code
_entity_poly.pdbx_strand_id
1 'polypeptide(L)'
;MSTPEAEAVDERLAIFEDEADINDWIEVMCGAGMVLLGLFHMFSPGDLVDPDTMRWFAATVTAAGLVWIGHGLKDMVVKDLRRSMVMMDLSGAGEPDHGLIRDVLLNPEAYRDFLLDAYREAWEDGIITEDEMEELRSFQSALRISDAEMEEIAEEAKDAAQSQE
;
A
#
# COMPACT_ATOMS: atom_id res chain seq x y z
N MET A 1 1.52 16.75 -12.43
CA MET A 1 1.35 16.13 -11.10
C MET A 1 0.78 17.21 -10.22
N SER A 2 -0.52 17.16 -10.01
CA SER A 2 -1.30 18.18 -9.32
C SER A 2 -0.95 18.17 -7.82
N THR A 3 -0.56 19.33 -7.33
CA THR A 3 -0.17 19.64 -5.94
C THR A 3 -1.13 19.24 -4.80
N PRO A 4 -2.46 19.01 -4.96
CA PRO A 4 -3.34 18.70 -3.84
C PRO A 4 -3.16 17.30 -3.23
N GLU A 5 -2.79 16.29 -4.02
CA GLU A 5 -2.66 14.91 -3.53
C GLU A 5 -1.37 14.71 -2.72
N ALA A 6 -0.29 15.38 -3.12
CA ALA A 6 0.97 15.39 -2.37
C ALA A 6 0.80 16.06 -1.00
N GLU A 7 0.01 17.14 -0.94
CA GLU A 7 -0.25 17.88 0.30
C GLU A 7 -1.15 17.10 1.27
N ALA A 8 -2.15 16.36 0.76
CA ALA A 8 -3.02 15.50 1.57
C ALA A 8 -2.28 14.24 2.11
N VAL A 9 -1.29 13.74 1.37
CA VAL A 9 -0.39 12.66 1.82
C VAL A 9 0.57 13.17 2.89
N ASP A 10 1.16 14.35 2.71
CA ASP A 10 2.01 15.00 3.72
C ASP A 10 1.24 15.33 5.00
N GLU A 11 0.01 15.84 4.92
CA GLU A 11 -0.81 16.19 6.10
C GLU A 11 -1.22 14.94 6.92
N ARG A 12 -1.41 13.79 6.26
CA ARG A 12 -1.66 12.51 6.96
C ARG A 12 -0.39 11.82 7.43
N LEU A 13 0.74 12.00 6.74
CA LEU A 13 2.07 11.56 7.19
C LEU A 13 2.58 12.42 8.36
N ALA A 14 2.16 13.67 8.49
CA ALA A 14 2.47 14.56 9.62
C ALA A 14 1.85 14.08 10.95
N ILE A 15 0.76 13.30 10.91
CA ILE A 15 0.22 12.58 12.09
C ILE A 15 1.14 11.41 12.50
N PHE A 16 2.01 10.96 11.59
CA PHE A 16 2.98 9.88 11.79
C PHE A 16 4.44 10.36 11.75
N GLU A 17 4.70 11.66 11.87
CA GLU A 17 6.04 12.19 12.16
C GLU A 17 6.47 11.85 13.60
N ASP A 18 6.63 10.55 13.87
CA ASP A 18 7.84 10.09 14.53
C ASP A 18 8.78 9.73 13.37
N GLU A 19 9.46 10.77 12.88
CA GLU A 19 10.42 10.72 11.80
C GLU A 19 11.44 9.58 12.04
N ALA A 20 12.14 9.14 10.99
CA ALA A 20 13.33 8.29 11.18
C ALA A 20 14.36 9.15 11.90
N ASP A 21 14.20 9.18 13.22
CA ASP A 21 14.59 10.34 14.00
C ASP A 21 16.10 10.37 14.05
N ILE A 22 16.64 11.57 13.93
CA ILE A 22 18.05 11.87 14.19
C ILE A 22 18.51 11.17 15.49
N ASN A 23 17.60 10.95 16.45
CA ASN A 23 17.78 10.13 17.63
C ASN A 23 18.25 8.68 17.35
N ASP A 24 17.58 7.89 16.50
CA ASP A 24 17.95 6.48 16.27
C ASP A 24 19.35 6.35 15.63
N TRP A 25 19.68 7.27 14.72
CA TRP A 25 21.02 7.35 14.14
C TRP A 25 22.07 7.82 15.14
N ILE A 26 21.73 8.77 16.03
CA ILE A 26 22.60 9.17 17.14
C ILE A 26 22.85 7.98 18.07
N GLU A 27 21.83 7.19 18.39
CA GLU A 27 21.95 6.00 19.22
C GLU A 27 22.91 4.96 18.62
N VAL A 28 22.81 4.72 17.32
CA VAL A 28 23.73 3.82 16.60
C VAL A 28 25.16 4.38 16.58
N MET A 29 25.32 5.68 16.31
CA MET A 29 26.63 6.32 16.25
C MET A 29 27.29 6.43 17.64
N CYS A 30 26.53 6.75 18.68
CA CYS A 30 26.98 6.75 20.07
C CYS A 30 27.33 5.34 20.54
N GLY A 31 26.51 4.34 20.22
CA GLY A 31 26.81 2.94 20.52
C GLY A 31 28.09 2.46 19.82
N ALA A 32 28.28 2.83 18.55
CA ALA A 32 29.52 2.55 17.82
C ALA A 32 30.74 3.24 18.46
N GLY A 33 30.59 4.50 18.88
CA GLY A 33 31.62 5.23 19.62
C GLY A 33 32.00 4.55 20.93
N MET A 34 31.02 4.07 21.70
CA MET A 34 31.24 3.32 22.93
C MET A 34 31.98 2.00 22.67
N VAL A 35 31.62 1.27 21.62
CA VAL A 35 32.34 0.05 21.20
C VAL A 35 33.80 0.36 20.88
N LEU A 36 34.06 1.41 20.10
CA LEU A 36 35.42 1.80 19.74
C LEU A 36 36.26 2.21 20.96
N LEU A 37 35.69 3.03 21.86
CA LEU A 37 36.37 3.45 23.09
C LEU A 37 36.61 2.27 24.04
N GLY A 38 35.63 1.39 24.18
CA GLY A 38 35.76 0.18 24.99
C GLY A 38 36.81 -0.78 24.44
N LEU A 39 36.81 -1.06 23.14
CA LEU A 39 37.84 -1.88 22.51
C LEU A 39 39.23 -1.25 22.68
N PHE A 40 39.36 0.05 22.47
CA PHE A 40 40.63 0.77 22.64
C PHE A 40 41.19 0.59 24.07
N HIS A 41 40.39 0.82 25.10
CA HIS A 41 40.83 0.67 26.49
C HIS A 41 41.00 -0.77 26.96
N MET A 42 40.47 -1.74 26.22
CA MET A 42 40.73 -3.16 26.46
C MET A 42 42.18 -3.52 26.08
N PHE A 43 42.67 -2.98 24.96
CA PHE A 43 44.04 -3.19 24.49
C PHE A 43 45.04 -2.20 25.11
N SER A 44 44.58 -0.99 25.43
CA SER A 44 45.38 0.10 25.99
C SER A 44 44.71 0.69 27.24
N PRO A 45 44.78 0.00 28.40
CA PRO A 45 44.06 0.41 29.61
C PRO A 45 44.54 1.76 30.18
N GLY A 46 45.78 2.18 29.91
CA GLY A 46 46.34 3.41 30.47
C GLY A 46 46.67 3.28 31.96
N ASP A 47 46.98 4.42 32.61
CA ASP A 47 47.50 4.47 33.99
C ASP A 47 46.52 5.10 35.00
N LEU A 48 45.28 5.40 34.60
CA LEU A 48 44.29 6.06 35.47
C LEU A 48 43.75 5.15 36.59
N VAL A 49 43.66 3.85 36.32
CA VAL A 49 43.14 2.83 37.23
C VAL A 49 43.95 1.56 37.04
N ASP A 50 43.82 0.61 37.97
CA ASP A 50 44.39 -0.73 37.81
C ASP A 50 44.01 -1.34 36.43
N PRO A 51 44.98 -1.89 35.67
CA PRO A 51 44.75 -2.35 34.30
C PRO A 51 43.64 -3.39 34.16
N ASP A 52 43.49 -4.28 35.15
CA ASP A 52 42.46 -5.32 35.08
C ASP A 52 41.08 -4.71 35.34
N THR A 53 40.99 -3.75 36.27
CA THR A 53 39.75 -3.00 36.52
C THR A 53 39.33 -2.19 35.28
N MET A 54 40.28 -1.52 34.62
CA MET A 54 39.99 -0.74 33.41
C MET A 54 39.52 -1.62 32.25
N ARG A 55 40.11 -2.82 32.09
CA ARG A 55 39.67 -3.80 31.06
C ARG A 55 38.26 -4.29 31.30
N TRP A 56 37.90 -4.57 32.55
CA TRP A 56 36.52 -4.95 32.89
C TRP A 56 35.53 -3.84 32.58
N PHE A 57 35.85 -2.60 32.97
CA PHE A 57 35.02 -1.44 32.63
C PHE A 57 34.89 -1.26 31.11
N ALA A 58 36.00 -1.36 30.38
CA ALA A 58 36.03 -1.24 28.93
C ALA A 58 35.21 -2.34 28.23
N ALA A 59 35.25 -3.57 28.73
CA ALA A 59 34.41 -4.67 28.27
C ALA A 59 32.92 -4.39 28.49
N THR A 60 32.54 -3.84 29.66
CA THR A 60 31.15 -3.44 29.95
C THR A 60 30.67 -2.32 29.02
N VAL A 61 31.50 -1.30 28.79
CA VAL A 61 31.19 -0.20 27.86
C VAL A 61 31.02 -0.72 26.43
N THR A 62 31.87 -1.66 26.01
CA THR A 62 31.76 -2.32 24.70
C THR A 62 30.45 -3.10 24.57
N ALA A 63 30.09 -3.90 25.58
CA ALA A 63 28.85 -4.65 25.58
C ALA A 63 27.61 -3.73 25.58
N ALA A 64 27.64 -2.65 26.36
CA ALA A 64 26.57 -1.65 26.37
C ALA A 64 26.41 -0.97 25.01
N GLY A 65 27.53 -0.61 24.34
CA GLY A 65 27.50 -0.05 22.99
C GLY A 65 26.88 -0.98 21.95
N LEU A 66 27.17 -2.30 22.02
CA LEU A 66 26.56 -3.29 21.13
C LEU A 66 25.03 -3.42 21.34
N VAL A 67 24.57 -3.41 22.59
CA VAL A 67 23.14 -3.42 22.90
C VAL A 67 22.47 -2.15 22.38
N TRP A 68 23.12 -1.00 22.54
CA TRP A 68 22.61 0.29 22.08
C TRP A 68 22.48 0.36 20.55
N ILE A 69 23.49 -0.12 19.81
CA ILE A 69 23.43 -0.27 18.35
C ILE A 69 22.26 -1.17 17.95
N GLY A 70 22.10 -2.31 18.64
CA GLY A 70 21.01 -3.25 18.38
C GLY A 70 19.64 -2.63 18.60
N HIS A 71 19.50 -1.76 19.61
CA HIS A 71 18.26 -1.04 19.89
C HIS A 71 17.93 -0.04 18.78
N GLY A 72 18.88 0.82 18.40
CA GLY A 72 18.68 1.83 17.35
C GLY A 72 18.37 1.20 15.99
N LEU A 73 19.07 0.11 15.60
CA LEU A 73 18.75 -0.62 14.36
C LEU A 73 17.36 -1.25 14.41
N LYS A 74 16.98 -1.84 15.55
CA LYS A 74 15.68 -2.50 15.69
C LYS A 74 14.54 -1.50 15.48
N ASP A 75 14.60 -0.34 16.13
CA ASP A 75 13.50 0.62 16.08
C ASP A 75 13.38 1.25 14.69
N MET A 76 14.49 1.46 14.00
CA MET A 76 14.51 1.88 12.59
C MET A 76 13.81 0.85 11.68
N VAL A 77 14.11 -0.45 11.82
CA VAL A 77 13.45 -1.52 11.04
C VAL A 77 11.95 -1.61 11.34
N VAL A 78 11.57 -1.47 12.61
CA VAL A 78 10.15 -1.49 13.02
C VAL A 78 9.40 -0.31 12.41
N LYS A 79 10.01 0.88 12.35
CA LYS A 79 9.44 2.07 11.73
C LYS A 79 9.28 1.89 10.21
N ASP A 80 10.30 1.36 9.53
CA ASP A 80 10.25 1.12 8.08
C ASP A 80 9.16 0.10 7.70
N LEU A 81 9.01 -0.98 8.47
CA LEU A 81 7.97 -1.99 8.24
C LEU A 81 6.55 -1.44 8.48
N ARG A 82 6.39 -0.57 9.48
CA ARG A 82 5.10 0.10 9.72
C ARG A 82 4.76 1.03 8.55
N ARG A 83 5.72 1.82 8.08
CA ARG A 83 5.53 2.72 6.93
C ARG A 83 5.18 1.94 5.66
N SER A 84 5.84 0.80 5.41
CA SER A 84 5.54 -0.02 4.24
C SER A 84 4.13 -0.61 4.29
N MET A 85 3.65 -1.01 5.48
CA MET A 85 2.28 -1.51 5.66
C MET A 85 1.23 -0.43 5.38
N VAL A 86 1.44 0.79 5.91
CA VAL A 86 0.52 1.91 5.66
C VAL A 86 0.54 2.32 4.19
N MET A 87 1.72 2.35 3.56
CA MET A 87 1.82 2.63 2.12
C MET A 87 1.09 1.57 1.28
N MET A 88 1.21 0.29 1.63
CA MET A 88 0.47 -0.80 0.97
C MET A 88 -1.05 -0.63 1.12
N ASP A 89 -1.53 -0.28 2.31
CA ASP A 89 -2.94 -0.05 2.58
C ASP A 89 -3.48 1.15 1.77
N LEU A 90 -2.72 2.24 1.70
CA LEU A 90 -3.07 3.42 0.90
C LEU A 90 -3.05 3.15 -0.61
N SER A 91 -2.11 2.34 -1.11
CA SER A 91 -2.07 1.95 -2.52
C SER A 91 -3.26 1.09 -2.95
N GLY A 92 -4.01 0.51 -2.00
CA GLY A 92 -5.28 -0.18 -2.28
C GLY A 92 -6.53 0.71 -2.23
N ALA A 93 -6.42 1.95 -1.71
CA ALA A 93 -7.58 2.74 -1.30
C ALA A 93 -7.87 3.99 -2.14
N GLY A 94 -7.08 4.30 -3.17
CA GLY A 94 -7.25 5.57 -3.90
C GLY A 94 -6.83 5.63 -5.37
N GLU A 95 -6.13 4.63 -5.90
CA GLU A 95 -5.71 4.64 -7.31
C GLU A 95 -6.67 3.79 -8.16
N PRO A 96 -7.17 4.28 -9.31
CA PRO A 96 -7.98 3.46 -10.20
C PRO A 96 -7.23 2.17 -10.54
N ASP A 97 -7.86 1.02 -10.32
CA ASP A 97 -7.23 -0.28 -10.60
C ASP A 97 -6.91 -0.39 -12.09
N HIS A 98 -5.66 -0.08 -12.43
CA HIS A 98 -5.16 -0.13 -13.81
C HIS A 98 -5.15 -1.54 -14.38
N GLY A 99 -5.16 -2.58 -13.52
CA GLY A 99 -5.35 -3.96 -13.93
C GLY A 99 -6.76 -4.20 -14.44
N LEU A 100 -7.77 -3.77 -13.66
CA LEU A 100 -9.18 -3.80 -14.08
C LEU A 100 -9.40 -2.97 -15.35
N ILE A 101 -8.90 -1.74 -15.41
CA ILE A 101 -9.02 -0.88 -16.61
C ILE A 101 -8.37 -1.54 -17.83
N ARG A 102 -7.20 -2.17 -17.66
CA ARG A 102 -6.51 -2.87 -18.74
C ARG A 102 -7.30 -4.11 -19.20
N ASP A 103 -7.89 -4.86 -18.28
CA ASP A 103 -8.69 -6.03 -18.62
C ASP A 103 -9.97 -5.64 -19.38
N VAL A 104 -10.62 -4.56 -18.95
CA VAL A 104 -11.74 -3.92 -19.65
C VAL A 104 -11.39 -3.55 -21.09
N LEU A 105 -10.20 -2.98 -21.30
CA LEU A 105 -9.75 -2.57 -22.62
C LEU A 105 -9.28 -3.73 -23.52
N LEU A 106 -8.77 -4.81 -22.93
CA LEU A 106 -8.24 -5.95 -23.68
C LEU A 106 -9.30 -6.98 -24.07
N ASN A 107 -10.38 -7.08 -23.30
CA ASN A 107 -11.44 -8.07 -23.50
C ASN A 107 -12.82 -7.41 -23.68
N PRO A 108 -13.00 -6.46 -24.62
CA PRO A 108 -14.26 -5.72 -24.77
C PRO A 108 -15.47 -6.61 -25.07
N GLU A 109 -15.26 -7.76 -25.73
CA GLU A 109 -16.34 -8.71 -26.04
C GLU A 109 -16.91 -9.37 -24.79
N ALA A 110 -16.10 -9.64 -23.76
CA ALA A 110 -16.57 -10.19 -22.50
C ALA A 110 -17.49 -9.21 -21.73
N TYR A 111 -17.31 -7.89 -21.95
CA TYR A 111 -18.18 -6.87 -21.38
C TYR A 111 -19.47 -6.67 -22.16
N ARG A 112 -19.45 -6.94 -23.47
CA ARG A 112 -20.68 -7.06 -24.27
C ARG A 112 -21.52 -8.23 -23.77
N ASP A 113 -20.89 -9.38 -23.52
CA ASP A 113 -21.58 -10.56 -22.98
C ASP A 113 -22.17 -10.28 -21.60
N PHE A 114 -21.45 -9.57 -20.74
CA PHE A 114 -21.97 -9.12 -19.43
C PHE A 114 -23.22 -8.25 -19.55
N LEU A 115 -23.23 -7.27 -20.45
CA LEU A 115 -24.41 -6.44 -20.69
C LEU A 115 -25.59 -7.24 -21.22
N LEU A 116 -25.30 -8.21 -22.09
CA LEU A 116 -26.31 -9.06 -22.70
C LEU A 116 -26.95 -9.97 -21.64
N ASP A 117 -26.16 -10.48 -20.70
CA ASP A 117 -26.66 -11.26 -19.57
C ASP A 117 -27.47 -10.40 -18.59
N ALA A 118 -27.05 -9.15 -18.31
CA ALA A 118 -27.83 -8.21 -17.51
C ALA A 118 -29.19 -7.88 -18.16
N TYR A 119 -29.22 -7.73 -19.48
CA TYR A 119 -30.48 -7.55 -20.23
C TYR A 119 -31.37 -8.79 -20.20
N ARG A 120 -30.79 -10.00 -20.22
CA ARG A 120 -31.56 -11.24 -20.10
C ARG A 120 -32.18 -11.38 -18.72
N GLU A 121 -31.43 -11.04 -17.66
CA GLU A 121 -31.92 -11.03 -16.29
C GLU A 121 -33.08 -10.05 -16.13
N ALA A 122 -32.94 -8.82 -16.65
CA ALA A 122 -34.02 -7.83 -16.64
C ALA A 122 -35.25 -8.23 -17.49
N TRP A 123 -35.11 -9.20 -18.40
CA TRP A 123 -36.22 -9.75 -19.18
C TRP A 123 -36.81 -11.04 -18.59
N GLU A 124 -36.24 -11.59 -17.50
CA GLU A 124 -36.65 -12.89 -16.94
C GLU A 124 -38.12 -12.91 -16.48
N ASP A 125 -38.63 -11.77 -15.99
CA ASP A 125 -40.01 -11.59 -15.59
C ASP A 125 -40.93 -11.05 -16.71
N GLY A 126 -40.36 -10.81 -17.90
CA GLY A 126 -41.04 -10.30 -19.08
C GLY A 126 -41.28 -8.78 -19.10
N ILE A 127 -40.81 -8.00 -18.12
CA ILE A 127 -41.02 -6.54 -18.04
C ILE A 127 -39.80 -5.84 -17.45
N ILE A 128 -39.05 -5.10 -18.28
CA ILE A 128 -37.99 -4.22 -17.77
C ILE A 128 -38.62 -3.00 -17.07
N THR A 129 -38.27 -2.81 -15.81
CA THR A 129 -38.69 -1.67 -14.97
C THR A 129 -37.86 -0.41 -15.25
N GLU A 130 -38.33 0.75 -14.78
CA GLU A 130 -37.61 2.03 -14.93
C GLU A 130 -36.26 2.02 -14.18
N ASP A 131 -36.21 1.37 -13.00
CA ASP A 131 -35.00 1.26 -12.19
C ASP A 131 -33.94 0.38 -12.89
N GLU A 132 -34.34 -0.74 -13.47
CA GLU A 132 -33.46 -1.62 -14.26
C GLU A 132 -32.97 -0.92 -15.54
N MET A 133 -33.83 -0.12 -16.18
CA MET A 133 -33.45 0.67 -17.35
C MET A 133 -32.40 1.75 -17.01
N GLU A 134 -32.48 2.35 -15.83
CA GLU A 134 -31.48 3.30 -15.34
C GLU A 134 -30.14 2.62 -15.08
N GLU A 135 -30.15 1.42 -14.51
CA GLU A 135 -28.96 0.61 -14.26
C GLU A 135 -28.28 0.18 -15.57
N LEU A 136 -29.06 -0.31 -16.55
CA LEU A 136 -28.56 -0.69 -17.88
C LEU A 136 -27.96 0.50 -18.64
N ARG A 137 -28.56 1.69 -18.55
CA ARG A 137 -28.00 2.94 -19.10
C ARG A 137 -26.69 3.35 -18.41
N SER A 138 -26.58 3.08 -17.11
CA SER A 138 -25.34 3.33 -16.37
C SER A 138 -24.19 2.47 -16.92
N PHE A 139 -24.46 1.18 -17.20
CA PHE A 139 -23.49 0.27 -17.80
C PHE A 139 -23.14 0.65 -19.24
N GLN A 140 -24.15 1.03 -20.05
CA GLN A 140 -23.93 1.57 -21.39
C GLN A 140 -22.98 2.77 -21.38
N SER A 141 -23.22 3.75 -20.50
CA SER A 141 -22.40 4.95 -20.39
C SER A 141 -20.99 4.62 -19.90
N ALA A 142 -20.85 3.66 -18.98
CA ALA A 142 -19.55 3.22 -18.48
C ALA A 142 -18.72 2.52 -19.57
N LEU A 143 -19.36 1.73 -20.42
CA LEU A 143 -18.73 0.94 -21.48
C LEU A 143 -18.61 1.70 -22.82
N ARG A 144 -19.15 2.92 -22.91
CA ARG A 144 -19.15 3.78 -24.10
C ARG A 144 -19.73 3.09 -25.35
N ILE A 145 -20.74 2.27 -25.15
CA ILE A 145 -21.45 1.58 -26.23
C ILE A 145 -22.46 2.54 -26.86
N SER A 146 -22.55 2.54 -28.18
CA SER A 146 -23.49 3.41 -28.88
C SER A 146 -24.94 2.97 -28.69
N ASP A 147 -25.89 3.91 -28.82
CA ASP A 147 -27.33 3.59 -28.72
C ASP A 147 -27.76 2.53 -29.74
N ALA A 148 -27.15 2.52 -30.93
CA ALA A 148 -27.44 1.54 -31.97
C ALA A 148 -26.97 0.12 -31.60
N GLU A 149 -25.80 -0.02 -30.98
CA GLU A 149 -25.29 -1.30 -30.49
C GLU A 149 -26.11 -1.81 -29.29
N MET A 150 -26.62 -0.90 -28.46
CA MET A 150 -27.52 -1.25 -27.36
C MET A 150 -28.87 -1.76 -27.84
N GLU A 151 -29.45 -1.14 -28.88
CA GLU A 151 -30.69 -1.62 -29.49
C GLU A 151 -30.53 -3.05 -30.02
N GLU A 152 -29.40 -3.36 -30.66
CA GLU A 152 -29.08 -4.71 -31.13
C GLU A 152 -28.97 -5.72 -29.97
N ILE A 153 -28.27 -5.36 -28.89
CA ILE A 153 -28.13 -6.22 -27.69
C ILE A 153 -29.48 -6.44 -27.00
N ALA A 154 -30.31 -5.39 -26.91
CA ALA A 154 -31.63 -5.48 -26.30
C ALA A 154 -32.60 -6.34 -27.13
N GLU A 155 -32.53 -6.26 -28.47
CA GLU A 155 -33.30 -7.11 -29.38
C GLU A 155 -32.83 -8.58 -29.28
N GLU A 156 -31.50 -8.81 -29.27
CA GLU A 156 -30.91 -10.14 -29.10
C GLU A 156 -31.31 -10.79 -27.76
N ALA A 157 -31.26 -10.03 -26.67
CA ALA A 157 -31.66 -10.51 -25.35
C ALA A 157 -33.15 -10.84 -25.27
N LYS A 158 -34.00 -10.00 -25.88
CA LYS A 158 -35.46 -10.22 -25.94
C LYS A 158 -35.81 -11.46 -26.76
N ASP A 159 -35.22 -11.63 -27.93
CA ASP A 159 -35.45 -12.80 -28.80
C ASP A 159 -34.98 -14.09 -28.11
N ALA A 160 -33.87 -14.04 -27.38
CA ALA A 160 -33.38 -15.15 -26.58
C ALA A 160 -34.30 -15.49 -25.40
N ALA A 161 -34.89 -14.50 -24.74
CA ALA A 161 -35.88 -14.71 -23.67
C ALA A 161 -37.17 -15.33 -24.22
N GLN A 162 -37.67 -14.86 -25.37
CA GLN A 162 -38.89 -15.35 -26.01
C GLN A 162 -38.75 -16.75 -26.64
N SER A 163 -37.52 -17.19 -26.94
CA SER A 163 -37.25 -18.51 -27.52
C SER A 163 -37.13 -19.63 -26.47
N GLN A 164 -37.14 -19.30 -25.17
CA GLN A 164 -37.08 -20.26 -24.06
C GLN A 164 -38.44 -20.58 -23.41
N GLU A 165 -39.52 -19.93 -23.85
CA GLU A 165 -40.93 -20.30 -23.56
C GLU A 165 -41.48 -21.32 -24.58
#